data_AF-V9D7Q6-F1
#
_entry.id   AF-V9D7Q6-F1
#
_cell.length_a   1.000
_cell.length_b   1.000
_cell.length_c   1.000
_cell.angle_alpha   90.00
_cell.angle_beta   90.00
_cell.angle_gamma   90.00
#
_symmetry.space_group_name_H-M   'P 1'
#
loop_
_entity.id
_entity.type
_entity.pdbx_description
1 polymer ?
#
loop_
_entity_poly.entity_id
_entity_poly.type
_entity_poly.pdbx_seq_one_letter_code
_entity_poly.pdbx_strand_id
1 'polypeptide(L)' 'PPRRSHQKSRRGCLSCKQAHIKCREDGPPCERCRLRGTTCTYPDPP' A
#
# COMPACT_ATOMS: atom_id res chain seq x y z
N PRO A 1 -11.88 -15.87 19.35
CA PRO A 1 -12.23 -15.67 17.93
C PRO A 1 -11.00 -15.57 17.02
N PRO A 2 -10.91 -16.35 15.92
CA PRO A 2 -9.81 -16.23 14.96
C PRO A 2 -9.88 -14.87 14.25
N ARG A 3 -8.72 -14.22 14.03
CA ARG A 3 -8.67 -12.95 13.29
C ARG A 3 -9.16 -13.19 11.86
N ARG A 4 -10.17 -12.42 11.43
CA ARG A 4 -10.68 -12.47 10.06
C ARG A 4 -9.54 -12.11 9.10
N SER A 5 -9.27 -12.96 8.12
CA SER A 5 -8.34 -12.67 7.04
C SER A 5 -8.87 -11.48 6.25
N HIS A 6 -8.16 -10.35 6.33
CA HIS A 6 -8.46 -9.20 5.47
C HIS A 6 -7.87 -9.44 4.08
N GLN A 7 -8.63 -9.11 3.03
CA GLN A 7 -8.09 -9.07 1.68
C GLN A 7 -7.08 -7.92 1.58
N LYS A 8 -5.84 -8.25 1.22
CA LYS A 8 -4.81 -7.24 0.93
C LYS A 8 -5.25 -6.48 -0.32
N SER A 9 -5.23 -5.14 -0.29
CA SER A 9 -5.48 -4.33 -1.48
C SER A 9 -4.52 -4.76 -2.59
N ARG A 10 -5.09 -5.11 -3.75
CA ARG A 10 -4.32 -5.44 -4.96
C ARG A 10 -3.67 -4.20 -5.58
N ARG A 11 -4.24 -3.02 -5.32
CA ARG A 11 -3.86 -1.73 -5.91
C ARG A 11 -2.90 -0.89 -5.08
N GLY A 12 -2.58 -1.31 -3.86
CA GLY A 12 -1.61 -0.59 -3.03
C GLY A 12 -0.22 -0.49 -3.67
N CYS A 13 0.52 0.57 -3.35
CA CYS A 13 1.92 0.70 -3.78
C CYS A 13 2.80 -0.44 -3.25
N LEU A 14 3.88 -0.74 -3.98
CA LEU A 14 4.88 -1.75 -3.65
C LEU A 14 5.45 -1.54 -2.23
N SER A 15 5.73 -0.30 -1.84
CA SER A 15 6.31 0.02 -0.52
C SER A 15 5.36 -0.33 0.63
N CYS A 16 4.06 -0.03 0.49
CA CYS A 16 3.06 -0.43 1.47
C CYS A 16 2.83 -1.95 1.46
N LYS A 17 2.86 -2.59 0.29
CA LYS A 17 2.78 -4.05 0.16
C LYS A 17 3.97 -4.73 0.84
N GLN A 18 5.19 -4.25 0.62
CA GLN A 18 6.44 -4.74 1.21
C GLN A 18 6.41 -4.59 2.74
N ALA A 19 5.94 -3.45 3.23
CA ALA A 19 5.80 -3.20 4.66
C ALA A 19 4.59 -3.90 5.30
N HIS A 20 3.85 -4.73 4.56
CA HIS A 20 2.68 -5.50 5.05
C HIS A 20 1.60 -4.63 5.71
N ILE A 21 1.38 -3.43 5.18
CA ILE A 21 0.45 -2.44 5.70
C ILE A 21 -0.60 -2.04 4.67
N LYS A 22 -1.70 -1.45 5.14
CA LYS A 22 -2.71 -0.84 4.26
C LYS A 22 -2.10 0.37 3.53
N CYS A 23 -2.14 0.35 2.20
CA CYS A 23 -1.90 1.53 1.38
C CYS A 23 -3.16 2.40 1.37
N ARG A 24 -3.00 3.72 1.40
CA ARG A 24 -4.12 4.66 1.38
C ARG A 24 -4.59 5.01 -0.04
N GLU A 25 -3.81 4.66 -1.06
CA GLU A 25 -4.18 4.80 -2.48
C GLU A 25 -4.46 6.24 -2.96
N ASP A 26 -4.08 7.28 -2.20
CA ASP A 26 -4.36 8.71 -2.49
C ASP A 26 -3.48 9.33 -3.59
N GLY A 27 -2.98 8.50 -4.52
CA GLY A 27 -2.13 8.89 -5.66
C GLY A 27 -0.66 8.51 -5.49
N PRO A 28 0.20 8.81 -6.48
CA PRO A 28 1.65 8.72 -6.34
C PRO A 28 2.23 10.08 -5.87
N PRO A 29 2.86 10.17 -4.68
CA PRO A 29 2.99 9.13 -3.65
C PRO A 29 1.73 9.02 -2.78
N CYS A 30 1.47 7.82 -2.27
CA CYS A 30 0.35 7.60 -1.34
C CYS A 30 0.62 8.38 -0.05
N GLU A 31 -0.43 8.74 0.71
CA GLU A 31 -0.29 9.58 1.91
C GLU A 31 0.80 9.06 2.87
N ARG A 32 0.87 7.74 3.05
CA ARG A 32 1.87 7.14 3.93
C ARG A 32 3.29 7.26 3.40
N CYS A 33 3.50 7.03 2.10
CA CYS A 33 4.81 7.19 1.50
C CYS A 33 5.24 8.66 1.50
N ARG A 34 4.29 9.59 1.29
CA ARG A 34 4.52 11.03 1.42
C ARG A 34 4.98 11.41 2.83
N LEU A 35 4.27 10.96 3.86
CA LEU A 35 4.62 11.24 5.26
C LEU A 35 5.95 10.63 5.68
N ARG A 36 6.33 9.46 5.13
CA ARG A 36 7.60 8.79 5.43
C ARG A 36 8.75 9.24 4.54
N GLY A 37 8.50 10.02 3.49
CA GLY A 37 9.50 10.35 2.47
C GLY A 37 10.05 9.13 1.73
N THR A 38 9.32 8.01 1.69
CA THR A 38 9.77 6.77 1.04
C THR A 38 9.35 6.74 -0.42
N THR A 39 10.16 6.10 -1.27
CA THR A 39 9.82 5.81 -2.67
C THR A 39 8.44 5.15 -2.74
N CYS A 40 7.53 5.71 -3.55
CA CYS A 40 6.19 5.20 -3.74
C CYS A 40 6.03 4.71 -5.17
N THR A 41 6.16 3.41 -5.38
CA THR A 41 6.00 2.79 -6.70
C THR A 41 4.70 2.00 -6.70
N TYR A 42 3.80 2.28 -7.63
CA TYR A 42 2.61 1.46 -7.83
C TYR A 42 2.91 0.38 -8.88
N PRO A 43 2.41 -0.85 -8.71
CA PRO A 43 2.47 -1.83 -9.79
C PRO A 43 1.57 -1.36 -10.93
N ASP A 44 2.06 -1.41 -12.17
CA ASP A 44 1.23 -1.19 -13.36
C ASP A 44 0.06 -2.19 -13.37
N PRO A 45 -1.15 -1.75 -13.74
CA PRO A 45 -2.24 -2.69 -14.01
C PRO A 45 -1.81 -3.63 -15.16
N PRO A 46 -2.20 -4.92 -15.11
CA PRO A 46 -1.98 -5.84 -16.22
C PRO A 46 -2.70 -5.38 -17.50
#